data_AF-A0A1Y2C0J5-F1
#
_entry.id   AF-A0A1Y2C0J5-F1
#
_cell.length_a   1.000
_cell.length_b   1.000
_cell.length_c   1.000
_cell.angle_alpha   90.00
_cell.angle_beta   90.00
_cell.angle_gamma   90.00
#
_symmetry.space_group_name_H-M   'P 1'
#
loop_
_entity.id
_entity.type
_entity.pdbx_description
1 polymer ?
#
loop_
_entity_poly.entity_id
_entity_poly.type
_entity_poly.pdbx_seq_one_letter_code
_entity_poly.pdbx_strand_id
1 'polypeptide(L)'
;MLLQPSIQQQQQQLYDAQQAFSNARAEFDETCAEYESTMLVYAPDYLLSRLRAAQHESEELGDEVRNEMLKGDISVDEFMKRYRDVRKVYHSRGLRVEKAERDVTVLM
;
A
#
# COMPACT_ATOMS: atom_id res chain seq x y z
N MET A 1 -23.95 -51.57 30.97
CA MET A 1 -24.14 -50.13 31.27
C MET A 1 -22.84 -49.31 31.25
N LEU A 2 -21.66 -49.89 30.98
CA LEU A 2 -20.38 -49.15 30.97
C LEU A 2 -20.03 -48.43 29.66
N LEU A 3 -20.80 -48.64 28.57
CA LEU A 3 -20.49 -48.07 27.25
C LEU A 3 -20.96 -46.63 27.06
N GLN A 4 -22.07 -46.23 27.69
CA GLN A 4 -22.64 -44.87 27.57
C GLN A 4 -21.69 -43.75 28.02
N PRO A 5 -20.98 -43.87 29.16
CA PRO A 5 -20.02 -42.84 29.58
C PRO A 5 -18.87 -42.66 28.59
N SER A 6 -18.38 -43.75 27.97
CA SER A 6 -17.27 -43.69 27.02
C SER A 6 -17.68 -43.03 25.69
N ILE A 7 -18.90 -43.30 25.23
CA ILE A 7 -19.46 -42.68 24.01
C ILE A 7 -19.69 -41.19 24.26
N GLN A 8 -20.19 -40.81 25.44
CA GLN A 8 -20.36 -39.41 25.82
C GLN A 8 -19.02 -38.67 25.91
N GLN A 9 -17.98 -39.29 26.47
CA GLN A 9 -16.63 -38.72 26.47
C GLN A 9 -16.06 -38.53 25.06
N GLN A 10 -16.23 -39.50 24.18
CA GLN A 10 -15.77 -39.40 22.79
C GLN A 10 -16.54 -38.32 22.00
N GLN A 11 -17.84 -38.19 22.25
CA GLN A 11 -18.65 -37.11 21.66
C GLN A 11 -18.19 -35.74 22.15
N GLN A 12 -17.89 -35.59 23.45
CA GLN A 12 -17.38 -34.34 23.98
C GLN A 12 -16.01 -34.01 23.39
N GLN A 13 -15.09 -34.98 23.32
CA GLN A 13 -13.78 -34.78 22.69
C GLN A 13 -13.88 -34.39 21.22
N LEU A 14 -14.81 -35.01 20.47
CA LEU A 14 -15.06 -34.65 19.08
C LEU A 14 -15.59 -33.22 18.97
N TYR A 15 -16.53 -32.84 19.84
CA TYR A 15 -17.08 -31.49 19.88
C TYR A 15 -15.99 -30.46 20.19
N ASP A 16 -15.17 -30.71 21.21
CA ASP A 16 -14.07 -29.81 21.60
C ASP A 16 -13.03 -29.69 20.49
N ALA A 17 -12.66 -30.81 19.84
CA ALA A 17 -11.74 -30.81 18.70
C ALA A 17 -12.30 -30.07 17.49
N GLN A 18 -13.58 -30.24 17.20
CA GLN A 18 -14.24 -29.52 16.11
C GLN A 18 -14.35 -28.03 16.40
N GLN A 19 -14.62 -27.64 17.65
CA GLN A 19 -14.62 -26.24 18.06
C GLN A 19 -13.23 -25.62 17.96
N ALA A 20 -12.19 -26.31 18.42
CA ALA A 20 -10.81 -25.86 18.30
C ALA A 20 -10.39 -25.70 16.83
N PHE A 21 -10.75 -26.66 15.98
CA PHE A 21 -10.51 -26.56 14.53
C PHE A 21 -11.25 -25.38 13.91
N SER A 22 -12.52 -25.17 14.25
CA SER A 22 -13.31 -24.05 13.75
C SER A 22 -12.70 -22.70 14.14
N ASN A 23 -12.22 -22.57 15.38
CA ASN A 23 -11.58 -21.35 15.86
C ASN A 23 -10.24 -21.10 15.15
N ALA A 24 -9.38 -22.13 15.06
CA ALA A 24 -8.11 -22.04 14.36
C ALA A 24 -8.29 -21.75 12.86
N ARG A 25 -9.36 -22.27 12.25
CA ARG A 25 -9.69 -21.96 10.86
C ARG A 25 -10.11 -20.51 10.68
N ALA A 26 -10.93 -19.98 11.59
CA ALA A 26 -11.33 -18.58 11.54
C ALA A 26 -10.13 -17.63 11.67
N GLU A 27 -9.21 -17.91 12.60
CA GLU A 27 -7.98 -17.13 12.78
C GLU A 27 -7.05 -17.21 11.55
N PHE A 28 -6.94 -18.39 10.93
CA PHE A 28 -6.20 -18.56 9.69
C PHE A 28 -6.81 -17.74 8.54
N ASP A 29 -8.13 -17.81 8.36
CA ASP A 29 -8.83 -17.10 7.29
C ASP A 29 -8.73 -15.57 7.50
N GLU A 30 -8.80 -15.08 8.74
CA GLU A 30 -8.57 -13.67 9.10
C GLU A 30 -7.13 -13.23 8.77
N THR A 31 -6.14 -14.02 9.17
CA THR A 31 -4.72 -13.74 8.88
C THR A 31 -4.45 -13.72 7.37
N CYS A 32 -5.06 -14.64 6.61
CA CYS A 32 -4.96 -14.65 5.16
C CYS A 32 -5.57 -13.39 4.52
N ALA A 33 -6.74 -12.95 5.00
CA ALA A 33 -7.37 -11.73 4.50
C ALA A 33 -6.51 -10.48 4.80
N GLU A 34 -5.93 -10.39 5.99
CA GLU A 34 -4.98 -9.33 6.34
C GLU A 34 -3.73 -9.35 5.44
N TYR A 35 -3.16 -10.54 5.22
CA TYR A 35 -2.00 -10.70 4.35
C TYR A 35 -2.31 -10.27 2.91
N GLU A 36 -3.43 -10.71 2.34
CA GLU A 36 -3.85 -10.34 0.99
C GLU A 36 -4.05 -8.83 0.87
N SER A 37 -4.77 -8.22 1.81
CA SER A 37 -5.00 -6.77 1.82
C SER A 37 -3.68 -5.98 1.90
N THR A 38 -2.74 -6.47 2.72
CA THR A 38 -1.42 -5.87 2.87
C THR A 38 -0.63 -6.00 1.57
N MET A 39 -0.60 -7.19 0.97
CA MET A 39 0.13 -7.45 -0.27
C MET A 39 -0.35 -6.60 -1.43
N LEU A 40 -1.65 -6.30 -1.53
CA LEU A 40 -2.19 -5.42 -2.57
C LEU A 40 -1.59 -4.00 -2.52
N VAL A 41 -1.30 -3.48 -1.33
CA VAL A 41 -0.74 -2.13 -1.13
C VAL A 41 0.79 -2.11 -1.34
N TYR A 42 1.45 -3.26 -1.26
CA TYR A 42 2.89 -3.41 -1.54
C TYR A 42 3.17 -4.03 -2.91
N ALA A 43 2.14 -4.32 -3.70
CA ALA A 43 2.29 -4.82 -5.05
C ALA A 43 3.10 -3.81 -5.90
N PRO A 44 4.08 -4.26 -6.70
CA PRO A 44 4.94 -3.38 -7.50
C PRO A 44 4.15 -2.39 -8.36
N ASP A 45 3.07 -2.83 -8.99
CA ASP A 45 2.20 -1.99 -9.83
C ASP A 45 1.48 -0.91 -9.01
N TYR A 46 1.02 -1.25 -7.81
CA TYR A 46 0.37 -0.29 -6.92
C TYR A 46 1.37 0.78 -6.44
N LEU A 47 2.56 0.36 -6.02
CA LEU A 47 3.63 1.27 -5.62
C LEU A 47 4.08 2.17 -6.78
N LEU A 48 4.20 1.63 -8.00
CA LEU A 48 4.52 2.39 -9.19
C LEU A 48 3.42 3.41 -9.53
N SER A 49 2.15 3.00 -9.47
CA SER A 49 1.00 3.90 -9.65
C SER A 49 1.05 5.06 -8.64
N ARG A 50 1.31 4.77 -7.36
CA ARG A 50 1.48 5.81 -6.33
C ARG A 50 2.68 6.73 -6.60
N LEU A 51 3.78 6.20 -7.12
CA LEU A 51 4.94 7.02 -7.46
C LEU A 51 4.64 7.96 -8.65
N ARG A 52 3.90 7.49 -9.66
CA ARG A 52 3.42 8.32 -10.78
C ARG A 52 2.49 9.44 -10.29
N ALA A 53 1.55 9.11 -9.40
CA ALA A 53 0.66 10.11 -8.78
C ALA A 53 1.47 11.19 -8.04
N ALA A 54 2.42 10.77 -7.19
CA ALA A 54 3.29 11.71 -6.48
C ALA A 54 4.17 12.57 -7.42
N GLN A 55 4.61 12.03 -8.56
CA GLN A 55 5.28 12.84 -9.59
C GLN A 55 4.34 13.89 -10.17
N HIS A 56 3.11 13.51 -10.50
CA HIS A 56 2.09 14.41 -11.05
C HIS A 56 1.75 15.55 -10.08
N GLU A 57 1.51 15.24 -8.81
CA GLU A 57 1.29 16.24 -7.75
C GLU A 57 2.45 17.26 -7.66
N SER A 58 3.69 16.84 -7.95
CA SER A 58 4.83 17.78 -7.96
C SER A 58 4.82 18.71 -9.16
N GLU A 59 4.27 18.27 -10.30
CA GLU A 59 4.08 19.13 -11.47
C GLU A 59 3.01 20.18 -11.16
N GLU A 60 1.88 19.76 -10.57
CA GLU A 60 0.79 20.65 -10.17
C GLU A 60 1.26 21.71 -9.16
N LEU A 61 2.03 21.32 -8.12
CA LEU A 61 2.66 22.27 -7.20
C LEU A 61 3.60 23.25 -7.92
N GLY A 62 4.28 22.80 -8.98
CA GLY A 62 5.13 23.66 -9.80
C GLY A 62 4.31 24.72 -10.55
N ASP A 63 3.16 24.33 -11.07
CA ASP A 63 2.21 25.22 -11.73
C ASP A 63 1.57 26.21 -10.75
N GLU A 64 1.25 25.78 -9.53
CA GLU A 64 0.77 26.68 -8.47
C GLU A 64 1.79 27.76 -8.13
N VAL A 65 3.05 27.39 -7.88
CA VAL A 65 4.14 28.33 -7.58
C VAL A 65 4.37 29.31 -8.76
N ARG A 66 4.25 28.82 -10.00
CA ARG A 66 4.32 29.65 -11.20
C ARG A 66 3.17 30.65 -11.26
N ASN A 67 1.95 30.20 -10.95
CA ASN A 67 0.75 31.04 -10.98
C ASN A 67 0.78 32.11 -9.88
N GLU A 68 1.26 31.79 -8.68
CA GLU A 68 1.49 32.77 -7.60
C GLU A 68 2.45 33.89 -8.06
N MET A 69 3.55 33.52 -8.73
CA MET A 69 4.51 34.50 -9.26
C MET A 69 3.89 35.39 -10.35
N LEU A 70 3.11 34.81 -11.27
CA LEU A 70 2.43 35.56 -12.34
C LEU A 70 1.37 36.53 -11.82
N LYS A 71 0.72 36.19 -10.70
CA LYS A 71 -0.23 37.08 -10.00
C LYS A 71 0.47 38.18 -9.19
N GLY A 72 1.79 38.04 -8.96
CA GLY A 72 2.55 38.93 -8.10
C GLY A 72 2.39 38.64 -6.61
N ASP A 73 1.87 37.45 -6.25
CA ASP A 73 1.67 37.03 -4.86
C ASP A 73 3.01 36.73 -4.16
N ILE A 74 4.03 36.36 -4.94
CA ILE A 74 5.39 36.10 -4.47
C ILE A 74 6.42 36.91 -5.26
N SER A 75 7.56 37.17 -4.63
CA SER A 75 8.69 37.83 -5.29
C SER A 75 9.44 36.88 -6.24
N VAL A 76 10.23 37.44 -7.17
CA VAL A 76 11.10 36.67 -8.08
C VAL A 76 12.05 35.76 -7.28
N ASP A 77 12.66 36.29 -6.21
CA ASP A 77 13.62 35.53 -5.40
C ASP A 77 12.95 34.37 -4.67
N GLU A 78 11.73 34.58 -4.16
CA GLU A 78 10.94 33.54 -3.53
C GLU A 78 10.51 32.46 -4.54
N PHE A 79 10.05 32.87 -5.72
CA PHE A 79 9.72 31.96 -6.82
C PHE A 79 10.93 31.09 -7.17
N MET A 80 12.10 31.70 -7.38
CA MET A 80 13.31 30.96 -7.78
C MET A 80 13.75 29.92 -6.75
N LYS A 81 13.48 30.16 -5.47
CA LYS A 81 13.73 29.19 -4.40
C LYS A 81 12.69 28.07 -4.41
N ARG A 82 11.40 28.43 -4.29
CA ARG A 82 10.30 27.45 -4.19
C ARG A 82 10.21 26.58 -5.44
N TYR A 83 10.25 27.19 -6.61
CA TYR A 83 10.14 26.48 -7.88
C TYR A 83 11.31 25.51 -8.09
N ARG A 84 12.54 25.90 -7.73
CA ARG A 84 13.70 25.01 -7.81
C ARG A 84 13.54 23.78 -6.92
N ASP A 85 13.08 23.96 -5.69
CA ASP A 85 12.87 22.85 -4.76
C ASP A 85 11.79 21.89 -5.27
N VAL A 86 10.68 22.41 -5.80
CA VAL A 86 9.62 21.60 -6.42
C VAL A 86 10.14 20.85 -7.63
N ARG A 87 10.84 21.50 -8.56
CA ARG A 87 11.40 20.85 -9.76
C ARG A 87 12.42 19.78 -9.42
N LYS A 88 13.23 19.97 -8.37
CA LYS A 88 14.17 18.95 -7.89
C LYS A 88 13.44 17.68 -7.47
N VAL A 89 12.33 17.82 -6.73
CA VAL A 89 11.51 16.68 -6.30
C VAL A 89 10.83 16.02 -7.49
N TYR A 90 10.19 16.80 -8.38
CA TYR A 90 9.55 16.30 -9.59
C TYR A 90 10.52 15.45 -10.43
N HIS A 91 11.71 15.97 -10.75
CA HIS A 91 12.69 15.26 -11.55
C HIS A 91 13.25 14.04 -10.83
N SER A 92 13.49 14.12 -9.52
CA SER A 92 13.91 12.95 -8.75
C SER A 92 12.84 11.85 -8.73
N ARG A 93 11.54 12.19 -8.72
CA ARG A 93 10.45 11.22 -8.81
C ARG A 93 10.37 10.63 -10.21
N GLY A 94 10.47 11.44 -11.26
CA GLY A 94 10.50 10.98 -12.65
C GLY A 94 11.61 9.97 -12.93
N LEU A 95 12.83 10.23 -12.48
CA LEU A 95 13.94 9.26 -12.60
C LEU A 95 13.65 7.94 -11.89
N ARG A 96 12.95 7.97 -10.75
CA ARG A 96 12.55 6.76 -10.02
C ARG A 96 11.42 6.01 -10.74
N VAL A 97 10.46 6.72 -11.34
CA VAL A 97 9.40 6.14 -12.17
C VAL A 97 10.02 5.42 -13.36
N GLU A 98 10.86 6.10 -14.15
CA GLU A 98 11.52 5.50 -15.31
C GLU A 98 12.34 4.26 -14.94
N LYS A 99 13.03 4.30 -13.80
CA LYS A 99 13.80 3.14 -13.32
C LYS A 99 12.86 1.99 -12.93
N ALA A 100 11.83 2.27 -12.13
CA ALA A 100 10.89 1.26 -11.68
C ALA A 100 10.11 0.63 -12.84
N GLU A 101 9.74 1.40 -13.86
CA GLU A 101 9.09 0.90 -15.08
C GLU A 101 9.97 -0.08 -15.85
N ARG A 102 11.28 0.22 -15.97
CA ARG A 102 12.23 -0.71 -16.59
C ARG A 102 12.35 -1.99 -15.78
N ASP A 103 12.49 -1.89 -14.46
CA ASP A 103 12.69 -3.05 -13.58
C ASP A 103 11.45 -3.95 -13.52
N VAL A 104 10.24 -3.38 -13.50
CA VAL A 104 8.97 -4.14 -13.56
C VAL A 104 8.79 -4.83 -14.91
N THR A 105 9.19 -4.17 -16.01
CA THR A 105 9.13 -4.76 -17.37
C THR A 105 10.12 -5.91 -17.56
N VAL A 106 11.21 -5.97 -16.81
CA VAL A 106 12.22 -7.06 -16.89
C VAL A 106 11.78 -8.31 -16.11
N LEU A 107 10.83 -8.19 -15.18
CA LEU A 107 10.34 -9.28 -14.34
C LEU A 107 9.06 -9.95 -14.85
N MET A 108 8.42 -9.39 -15.88
CA MET A 108 7.31 -10.00 -16.62
C MET A 108 7.81 -10.66 -17.91
#